data_AF-A0A515A749-F1
#
_entry.id   AF-A0A515A749-F1
#
_cell.length_a   1.000
_cell.length_b   1.000
_cell.length_c   1.000
_cell.angle_alpha   90.00
_cell.angle_beta   90.00
_cell.angle_gamma   90.00
#
_symmetry.space_group_name_H-M   'P 1'
#
loop_
_entity.id
_entity.type
_entity.pdbx_description
1 polymer ?
#
loop_
_entity_poly.entity_id
_entity_poly.type
_entity_poly.pdbx_seq_one_letter_code
_entity_poly.pdbx_strand_id
1 'polypeptide(L)' 'MATNTLVIVTGYGSITPKPWRKAYLNSSEENASQRFIKEHPGVRDTSVVSISFDDEFSIGARGEISTN' A
#
# COMPACT_ATOMS: atom_id res chain seq x y z
N MET A 1 -19.62 13.55 2.88
CA MET A 1 -19.01 12.39 2.21
C MET A 1 -17.56 12.35 2.68
N ALA A 2 -17.17 11.29 3.39
CA ALA A 2 -15.82 11.18 3.93
C ALA A 2 -14.96 10.49 2.88
N THR A 3 -14.17 11.25 2.12
CA THR A 3 -13.22 10.66 1.16
C THR A 3 -12.21 9.82 1.92
N ASN A 4 -12.24 8.51 1.72
CA ASN A 4 -11.27 7.59 2.30
C ASN A 4 -10.08 7.44 1.36
N THR A 5 -8.87 7.44 1.92
CA THR A 5 -7.64 7.26 1.13
C THR A 5 -7.00 5.92 1.50
N LEU A 6 -6.82 5.06 0.50
CA LEU A 6 -6.04 3.84 0.61
C LEU A 6 -4.63 4.11 0.09
N VAL A 7 -3.62 3.82 0.91
CA VAL A 7 -2.22 3.88 0.50
C VAL A 7 -1.65 2.48 0.41
N ILE A 8 -1.25 2.07 -0.78
CA ILE A 8 -0.60 0.80 -1.05
C ILE A 8 0.89 1.04 -1.17
N VAL A 9 1.67 0.45 -0.28
CA VAL A 9 3.14 0.45 -0.33
C VAL A 9 3.59 -0.92 -0.83
N THR A 10 4.33 -0.92 -1.94
CA THR A 10 4.99 -2.10 -2.50
C THR A 10 6.49 -1.93 -2.36
N GLY A 11 7.20 -2.98 -2.00
CA GLY A 11 8.62 -2.94 -1.72
C GLY A 11 9.36 -4.16 -2.19
N TYR A 12 10.55 -3.97 -2.75
CA TYR A 12 11.45 -5.05 -3.13
C TYR A 12 12.63 -5.15 -2.16
N GLY A 13 12.84 -6.38 -1.68
CA GLY A 13 14.01 -6.73 -0.89
C GLY A 13 15.21 -6.98 -1.78
N SER A 14 16.41 -6.67 -1.26
CA SER A 14 17.66 -6.99 -1.98
C SER A 14 17.92 -8.49 -2.09
N ILE A 15 17.26 -9.30 -1.26
CA ILE A 15 17.59 -10.72 -1.06
C ILE A 15 16.46 -11.65 -1.51
N THR A 16 15.22 -11.15 -1.53
CA THR A 16 14.03 -11.95 -1.85
C THR A 16 13.38 -11.46 -3.15
N PRO A 17 13.19 -12.35 -4.15
CA PRO A 17 12.57 -11.99 -5.43
C PRO A 17 11.06 -11.73 -5.33
N LYS A 18 10.46 -11.84 -4.14
CA LYS A 18 9.04 -11.61 -3.92
C LYS A 18 8.82 -10.17 -3.45
N PRO A 19 8.00 -9.37 -4.15
CA PRO A 19 7.61 -8.05 -3.67
C PRO A 19 6.79 -8.18 -2.38
N TRP A 20 7.12 -7.38 -1.38
CA TRP A 20 6.26 -7.14 -0.24
C TRP A 20 5.24 -6.07 -0.62
N ARG A 21 3.96 -6.31 -0.33
CA ARG A 21 2.89 -5.35 -0.61
C ARG A 21 2.01 -5.24 0.61
N LYS A 22 1.70 -4.01 1.00
CA LYS A 22 0.82 -3.72 2.13
C LYS A 22 -0.03 -2.50 1.86
N ALA A 23 -1.28 -2.53 2.32
CA ALA A 23 -2.22 -1.44 2.16
C ALA A 23 -2.55 -0.85 3.53
N TYR A 24 -2.63 0.49 3.59
CA TYR A 24 -2.94 1.27 4.77
C TYR A 24 -4.16 2.15 4.45
N LEU A 25 -5.24 1.96 5.20
CA LEU A 25 -6.47 2.72 5.04
C LEU A 25 -6.43 3.99 5.90
N ASN A 26 -6.90 5.11 5.36
CA ASN A 26 -6.94 6.43 6.02
C ASN A 26 -5.58 6.85 6.62
N SER A 27 -4.49 6.51 5.93
CA SER A 27 -3.13 6.94 6.29
C SER A 27 -2.55 7.80 5.19
N SER A 28 -1.75 8.79 5.56
CA SER A 28 -0.93 9.55 4.61
C SER A 28 0.19 8.68 4.03
N GLU A 29 0.64 9.01 2.82
CA GLU A 29 1.71 8.29 2.11
C GLU A 29 2.99 8.17 2.93
N GLU A 30 3.37 9.24 3.63
CA GLU A 30 4.54 9.26 4.50
C GLU A 30 4.40 8.32 5.70
N ASN A 31 3.23 8.31 6.35
CA ASN A 31 2.99 7.43 7.49
C ASN A 31 2.94 5.96 7.07
N ALA A 32 2.30 5.66 5.93
CA ALA A 32 2.24 4.33 5.36
C ALA A 32 3.63 3.80 4.98
N SER A 33 4.47 4.61 4.34
CA SER A 33 5.82 4.24 3.95
C SER A 33 6.76 4.06 5.15
N GLN A 34 6.71 4.94 6.15
CA GLN A 34 7.45 4.78 7.41
C GLN A 34 7.08 3.47 8.13
N ARG A 35 5.79 3.16 8.22
CA ARG A 35 5.32 1.89 8.80
C ARG A 35 5.81 0.69 7.98
N PHE A 36 5.73 0.77 6.66
CA PHE A 36 6.17 -0.31 5.79
C PHE A 36 7.68 -0.59 5.93
N ILE A 37 8.52 0.43 5.97
CA ILE A 37 9.98 0.29 6.15
C ILE A 37 10.31 -0.26 7.54
N LYS A 38 9.57 0.18 8.57
CA LYS A 38 9.74 -0.35 9.94
C LYS A 38 9.39 -1.84 10.03
N GLU A 39 8.37 -2.28 9.31
CA GLU A 39 7.96 -3.68 9.24
C GLU A 39 8.88 -4.52 8.33
N HIS A 40 9.48 -3.89 7.33
CA HIS A 40 10.37 -4.52 6.34
C HIS A 40 11.70 -3.77 6.22
N PRO A 41 12.61 -3.87 7.21
CA PRO A 41 13.88 -3.13 7.24
C PRO A 41 14.87 -3.51 6.12
N GLY A 42 14.58 -4.55 5.34
CA GLY A 42 15.37 -5.01 4.20
C GLY A 42 14.86 -4.53 2.84
N VAL A 43 13.80 -3.69 2.81
CA VAL A 43 13.31 -3.10 1.58
C VAL A 43 14.25 -2.00 1.09
N ARG A 44 14.60 -2.02 -0.19
CA ARG A 44 15.43 -0.96 -0.80
C ARG A 44 14.65 -0.09 -1.76
N ASP A 45 13.79 -0.72 -2.55
CA ASP A 45 12.99 -0.03 -3.54
C ASP A 45 11.53 -0.08 -3.08
N THR A 46 10.97 1.07 -2.72
CA THR A 46 9.57 1.20 -2.30
C THR A 46 8.80 2.07 -3.27
N SER A 47 7.67 1.55 -3.76
CA SER A 47 6.68 2.29 -4.54
C SER A 47 5.43 2.50 -3.71
N VAL A 48 4.91 3.73 -3.69
CA VAL A 48 3.69 4.10 -2.97
C VAL A 48 2.63 4.50 -3.97
N VAL A 49 1.41 4.01 -3.79
CA VAL A 49 0.24 4.36 -4.60
C VAL A 49 -0.89 4.76 -3.66
N SER A 50 -1.36 6.00 -3.79
CA SER A 50 -2.50 6.53 -3.06
C SER A 50 -3.76 6.50 -3.94
N ILE A 51 -4.86 6.00 -3.38
CA ILE A 51 -6.15 5.83 -4.07
C ILE A 51 -7.22 6.44 -3.19
N SER A 52 -7.86 7.50 -3.69
CA SER A 52 -8.98 8.16 -3.02
C SER A 52 -10.30 7.53 -3.50
N PHE A 53 -11.19 7.17 -2.57
CA PHE A 53 -12.49 6.58 -2.88
C PHE A 53 -13.59 7.09 -1.93
N ASP A 54 -14.84 7.01 -2.37
CA ASP A 54 -15.99 7.60 -1.66
C ASP A 54 -16.94 6.56 -1.02
N ASP A 55 -17.15 5.39 -1.65
CA ASP A 55 -18.30 4.52 -1.30
C ASP A 55 -17.93 3.07 -0.90
N GLU A 56 -17.15 2.31 -1.68
CA GLU A 56 -16.71 0.96 -1.30
C GLU A 56 -15.57 0.49 -2.21
N PHE A 57 -14.52 -0.14 -1.67
CA PHE A 57 -13.44 -0.72 -2.47
C PHE A 57 -13.19 -2.18 -2.08
N SER A 58 -13.42 -3.12 -3.01
CA SER A 58 -13.04 -4.52 -2.83
C SER A 58 -11.60 -4.73 -3.29
N ILE A 59 -10.68 -4.93 -2.34
CA ILE A 59 -9.27 -5.24 -2.64
C ILE A 59 -9.13 -6.76 -2.78
N GLY A 60 -8.91 -7.24 -4.00
CA GLY A 60 -8.63 -8.66 -4.23
C GLY A 60 -7.34 -9.11 -3.54
N ALA A 61 -7.21 -10.40 -3.20
CA ALA A 61 -6.06 -10.96 -2.46
C ALA A 61 -4.68 -10.73 -3.12
N ARG A 62 -4.66 -10.28 -4.38
CA ARG A 62 -3.44 -9.96 -5.15
C ARG A 62 -3.20 -8.44 -5.32
N GLY A 63 -4.00 -7.60 -4.66
CA GLY A 63 -3.98 -6.15 -4.79
C GLY A 63 -4.49 -5.69 -6.15
N GLU A 64 -5.48 -6.40 -6.68
CA GLU A 64 -6.25 -6.05 -7.86
C GLU A 64 -7.34 -5.08 -7.42
N ILE A 65 -7.41 -3.94 -8.09
CA ILE A 65 -8.30 -2.83 -7.79
C ILE A 65 -9.41 -2.90 -8.84
N SER A 66 -10.60 -3.36 -8.44
CA SER A 66 -11.79 -3.34 -9.30
C SER A 66 -12.81 -2.36 -8.74
N THR A 67 -13.20 -1.40 -9.58
CA THR A 67 -14.38 -0.55 -9.34
C THR A 67 -15.58 -1.26 -9.94
N ASN A 68 -16.66 -1.37 -9.15
CA ASN A 68 -17.98 -1.76 -9.65
C ASN A 68 -18.71 -0.52 -10.15
#